data_AF-A0A0S7YIE3-F1
#
_entry.id   AF-A0A0S7YIE3-F1
#
_cell.length_a   1.000
_cell.length_b   1.000
_cell.length_c   1.000
_cell.angle_alpha   90.00
_cell.angle_beta   90.00
_cell.angle_gamma   90.00
#
_symmetry.space_group_name_H-M   'P 1'
#
loop_
_entity.id
_entity.type
_entity.pdbx_description
1 polymer ?
#
loop_
_entity_poly.entity_id
_entity_poly.type
_entity_poly.pdbx_seq_one_letter_code
_entity_poly.pdbx_strand_id
1 'polypeptide(L)'
;MALPIEDLKWRIYNVFPANELALDHLLGLFSVSYSTKIPTAAVQTRVPPKLLFNREFVDEHCRTDEHLLMLLMHEMHHLVLGHTRIFPLITPAH
;
A
#
# COMPACT_ATOMS: atom_id res chain seq x y z
N MET A 1 -19.61 0.78 8.89
CA MET A 1 -19.53 -0.50 8.15
C MET A 1 -18.13 -0.55 7.56
N ALA A 2 -17.35 -1.59 7.79
CA ALA A 2 -15.92 -1.56 7.49
C ALA A 2 -15.64 -1.87 6.01
N LEU A 3 -14.82 -1.05 5.33
CA LEU A 3 -14.59 -1.10 3.88
C LEU A 3 -13.88 -2.40 3.42
N PRO A 4 -14.51 -3.25 2.58
CA PRO A 4 -13.86 -4.39 1.93
C PRO A 4 -12.52 -4.06 1.27
N ILE A 5 -11.70 -5.08 1.03
CA ILE A 5 -10.40 -4.88 0.35
C ILE A 5 -10.56 -4.35 -1.07
N GLU A 6 -11.66 -4.68 -1.74
CA GLU A 6 -11.96 -4.16 -3.08
C GLU A 6 -12.29 -2.67 -3.05
N ASP A 7 -12.96 -2.19 -2.01
CA ASP A 7 -13.21 -0.75 -1.81
C ASP A 7 -11.90 0.00 -1.57
N LEU A 8 -10.92 -0.61 -0.88
CA LEU A 8 -9.59 -0.03 -0.70
C LEU A 8 -8.89 0.19 -2.05
N LYS A 9 -8.94 -0.81 -2.95
CA LYS A 9 -8.37 -0.68 -4.29
C LYS A 9 -9.09 0.39 -5.09
N TRP A 10 -10.41 0.43 -5.03
CA TRP A 10 -11.21 1.47 -5.69
C TRP A 10 -10.82 2.87 -5.24
N ARG A 11 -10.62 3.08 -3.93
CA ARG A 11 -10.15 4.36 -3.38
C ARG A 11 -8.78 4.74 -3.92
N ILE A 12 -7.84 3.79 -4.03
CA ILE A 12 -6.53 4.05 -4.65
C ILE A 12 -6.68 4.49 -6.12
N TYR A 13 -7.57 3.85 -6.87
CA TYR A 13 -7.80 4.20 -8.27
C TYR A 13 -8.47 5.56 -8.47
N ASN A 14 -9.27 6.00 -7.50
CA ASN A 14 -10.08 7.23 -7.57
C ASN A 14 -9.26 8.53 -7.68
N VAL A 15 -8.01 8.52 -7.22
CA VAL A 15 -7.13 9.71 -7.20
C VAL A 15 -6.41 9.92 -8.52
N PHE A 16 -6.18 8.83 -9.26
CA PHE A 16 -5.37 8.93 -10.47
C PHE A 16 -6.22 9.35 -11.66
N PRO A 17 -5.68 10.22 -12.54
CA PRO A 17 -6.28 10.38 -13.84
C PRO A 17 -6.35 9.00 -14.49
N ALA A 18 -7.58 8.57 -14.82
CA ALA A 18 -7.96 7.23 -15.27
C ALA A 18 -7.33 6.77 -16.60
N ASN A 19 -6.16 7.30 -16.96
CA ASN A 19 -5.49 7.09 -18.24
C ASN A 19 -4.00 6.66 -18.12
N GLU A 20 -3.45 6.51 -16.90
CA GLU A 20 -2.10 5.94 -16.73
C GLU A 20 -2.17 4.44 -16.43
N LEU A 21 -2.33 3.65 -17.49
CA LEU A 21 -2.24 2.17 -17.52
C LEU A 21 -1.06 1.60 -16.71
N ALA A 22 0.00 2.37 -16.56
CA ALA A 22 1.20 1.97 -15.84
C ALA A 22 0.95 1.61 -14.37
N LEU A 23 0.06 2.34 -13.68
CA LEU A 23 -0.20 2.07 -12.27
C LEU A 23 -1.10 0.84 -12.07
N ASP A 24 -2.10 0.65 -12.93
CA ASP A 24 -2.98 -0.51 -12.83
C ASP A 24 -2.20 -1.82 -13.06
N HIS A 25 -1.33 -1.84 -14.06
CA HIS A 25 -0.39 -2.94 -14.27
C HIS A 25 0.54 -3.12 -13.07
N LEU A 26 1.07 -2.04 -12.52
CA LEU A 26 1.96 -2.09 -11.37
C LEU A 26 1.25 -2.66 -10.13
N LEU A 27 0.05 -2.18 -9.81
CA LEU A 27 -0.78 -2.68 -8.71
C LEU A 27 -1.22 -4.13 -8.92
N GLY A 28 -1.49 -4.54 -10.16
CA GLY A 28 -1.76 -5.93 -10.52
C GLY A 28 -0.60 -6.90 -10.23
N LEU A 29 0.62 -6.40 -10.08
CA LEU A 29 1.77 -7.22 -9.64
C LEU A 29 1.76 -7.49 -8.13
N PHE A 30 0.98 -6.75 -7.35
CA PHE A 30 0.91 -6.89 -5.90
C PHE A 30 -0.33 -7.67 -5.45
N SER A 31 -0.12 -8.56 -4.48
CA SER A 31 -1.24 -9.02 -3.65
C SER A 31 -1.52 -7.99 -2.55
N VAL A 32 -2.78 -7.60 -2.38
CA VAL A 32 -3.19 -6.60 -1.37
C VAL A 32 -4.06 -7.28 -0.30
N SER A 33 -3.77 -7.04 0.98
CA SER A 33 -4.61 -7.56 2.07
C SER A 33 -4.51 -6.72 3.34
N TYR A 34 -5.56 -6.75 4.16
CA TYR A 34 -5.47 -6.20 5.51
C TYR A 34 -4.64 -7.11 6.46
N SER A 35 -4.00 -6.49 7.46
CA SER A 35 -3.26 -7.18 8.52
C SER A 35 -3.21 -6.34 9.78
N THR A 36 -3.60 -6.92 10.92
CA THR A 36 -3.46 -6.31 12.25
C THR A 36 -2.09 -6.57 12.90
N LYS A 37 -1.20 -7.30 12.22
CA LYS A 37 0.15 -7.63 12.70
C LYS A 37 1.18 -6.51 12.48
N ILE A 38 0.80 -5.49 11.71
CA ILE A 38 1.59 -4.30 11.44
C ILE A 38 0.83 -3.08 11.97
N PRO A 39 1.48 -2.05 12.50
CA PRO A 39 0.78 -0.87 13.00
C PRO A 39 0.15 0.01 11.91
N THR A 40 0.68 0.05 10.68
CA THR A 40 0.25 0.99 9.61
C THR A 40 0.15 0.34 8.23
N ALA A 41 1.20 0.30 7.42
CA ALA A 41 1.26 -0.38 6.13
C ALA A 41 2.65 -0.98 5.96
N ALA A 42 2.75 -2.03 5.15
CA ALA A 42 4.02 -2.66 4.87
C ALA A 42 4.03 -3.32 3.50
N VAL A 43 5.17 -3.27 2.83
CA VAL A 43 5.45 -4.11 1.68
C VAL A 43 6.32 -5.33 2.05
N GLN A 44 5.94 -6.50 1.57
CA GLN A 44 6.72 -7.73 1.69
C GLN A 44 7.30 -8.12 0.34
N THR A 45 8.62 -8.33 0.30
CA THR A 45 9.34 -8.85 -0.86
C THR A 45 9.13 -10.37 -0.98
N ARG A 46 7.95 -10.77 -1.43
CA ARG A 46 7.58 -12.13 -1.83
C ARG A 46 7.33 -12.16 -3.34
N VAL A 47 7.03 -13.33 -3.90
CA VAL A 47 6.62 -13.47 -5.30
C VAL A 47 5.20 -14.05 -5.35
N PRO A 48 4.18 -13.28 -5.76
CA PRO A 48 4.23 -11.83 -6.03
C PRO A 48 4.44 -11.00 -4.76
N PRO A 49 4.93 -9.75 -4.86
CA PRO A 49 5.06 -8.85 -3.72
C PRO A 49 3.71 -8.63 -3.03
N LYS A 50 3.73 -8.40 -1.71
CA LYS A 50 2.51 -8.27 -0.92
C LYS A 50 2.44 -6.93 -0.20
N LEU A 51 1.39 -6.17 -0.47
CA LEU A 51 1.02 -4.96 0.25
C LEU A 51 0.07 -5.31 1.40
N LEU A 52 0.46 -4.91 2.60
CA LEU A 52 -0.31 -5.07 3.82
C LEU A 52 -0.75 -3.70 4.30
N PHE A 53 -2.02 -3.59 4.67
CA PHE A 53 -2.57 -2.40 5.30
C PHE A 53 -3.17 -2.77 6.66
N ASN A 54 -2.88 -1.98 7.68
CA ASN A 54 -3.60 -1.98 8.94
C ASN A 54 -4.89 -1.20 8.73
N ARG A 55 -6.03 -1.85 9.02
CA ARG A 55 -7.34 -1.25 8.75
C ARG A 55 -7.60 -0.07 9.67
N GLU A 56 -7.32 -0.24 10.95
CA GLU A 56 -7.54 0.77 11.97
C GLU A 56 -6.76 2.05 11.63
N PHE A 57 -5.52 1.91 11.18
CA PHE A 57 -4.70 3.03 10.72
C PHE A 57 -5.29 3.72 9.48
N VAL A 58 -5.71 2.96 8.48
CA VAL A 58 -6.32 3.51 7.25
C VAL A 58 -7.61 4.26 7.59
N ASP A 59 -8.47 3.70 8.43
CA ASP A 59 -9.73 4.32 8.81
C ASP A 59 -9.52 5.61 9.64
N GLU A 60 -8.48 5.65 10.49
CA GLU A 60 -8.17 6.82 11.32
C GLU A 60 -7.48 7.96 10.54
N HIS A 61 -6.52 7.61 9.66
CA HIS A 61 -5.59 8.58 9.05
C HIS A 61 -5.82 8.81 7.56
N CYS A 62 -6.31 7.82 6.81
CA CYS A 62 -6.55 7.94 5.36
C CYS A 62 -7.98 8.42 5.06
N ARG A 63 -8.28 9.65 5.48
CA ARG A 63 -9.61 10.28 5.32
C ARG A 63 -9.96 10.62 3.87
N THR A 64 -8.97 10.91 3.05
CA THR A 64 -9.13 11.12 1.61
C THR A 64 -8.44 10.00 0.84
N ASP A 65 -8.81 9.85 -0.43
CA ASP A 65 -8.21 8.84 -1.28
C ASP A 65 -6.72 9.20 -1.56
N GLU A 66 -6.35 10.49 -1.58
CA GLU A 66 -4.96 10.95 -1.71
C GLU A 66 -4.08 10.52 -0.53
N HIS A 67 -4.63 10.48 0.69
CA HIS A 67 -3.89 9.99 1.86
C HIS A 67 -3.53 8.51 1.70
N LEU A 68 -4.49 7.72 1.20
CA LEU A 68 -4.29 6.30 0.96
C LEU A 68 -3.29 6.08 -0.18
N LEU A 69 -3.36 6.91 -1.22
CA LEU A 69 -2.37 6.90 -2.28
C LEU A 69 -0.97 7.21 -1.76
N MET A 70 -0.81 8.25 -0.95
CA MET A 70 0.50 8.59 -0.40
C MET A 70 1.09 7.43 0.40
N LEU A 71 0.27 6.76 1.23
CA LEU A 71 0.68 5.58 2.00
C LEU A 71 1.13 4.42 1.10
N LEU A 72 0.36 4.12 0.04
CA LEU A 72 0.74 3.13 -0.96
C LEU A 72 2.08 3.47 -1.62
N MET A 73 2.22 4.73 -2.09
CA MET A 73 3.43 5.18 -2.78
C MET A 73 4.65 5.13 -1.86
N HIS A 74 4.49 5.42 -0.56
CA HIS A 74 5.54 5.28 0.44
C HIS A 74 6.06 3.84 0.51
N GLU A 75 5.15 2.86 0.62
CA GLU A 75 5.52 1.45 0.66
C GLU A 75 6.18 0.97 -0.65
N MET A 76 5.66 1.43 -1.79
CA MET A 76 6.25 1.12 -3.09
C MET A 76 7.65 1.73 -3.25
N HIS A 77 7.90 2.91 -2.67
CA HIS A 77 9.21 3.55 -2.69
C HIS A 77 10.28 2.68 -2.00
N HIS A 78 9.92 1.95 -0.95
CA HIS A 78 10.84 0.99 -0.29
C HIS A 78 11.25 -0.17 -1.20
N LEU A 79 10.43 -0.53 -2.19
CA LEU A 79 10.81 -1.50 -3.21
C LEU A 79 11.69 -0.87 -4.30
N VAL A 80 11.29 0.29 -4.82
CA VAL A 80 12.01 0.98 -5.91
C VAL A 80 13.43 1.34 -5.48
N LEU A 81 13.61 1.87 -4.28
CA LEU A 81 14.93 2.22 -3.74
C LEU A 81 15.70 1.02 -3.19
N GLY A 82 15.11 -0.17 -3.18
CA GLY A 82 15.73 -1.37 -2.62
C GLY A 82 15.95 -1.31 -1.11
N HIS A 83 15.25 -0.42 -0.39
CA HIS A 83 15.34 -0.32 1.07
C HIS A 83 14.87 -1.58 1.81
N THR A 84 14.16 -2.46 1.11
CA THR A 84 13.78 -3.80 1.58
C THR A 84 14.88 -4.87 1.42
N ARG A 85 15.98 -4.57 0.71
CA ARG A 85 17.11 -5.51 0.46
C ARG A 85 18.49 -4.95 0.81
N ILE A 86 18.68 -3.64 0.70
CA ILE A 86 20.02 -3.01 0.66
C ILE A 86 20.38 -2.38 2.01
N PHE A 87 19.38 -2.02 2.83
CA PHE A 87 19.59 -1.46 4.16
C PHE A 87 18.97 -2.37 5.23
N PRO A 88 19.61 -2.55 6.39
CA PRO A 88 18.89 -3.04 7.57
C PRO A 88 17.70 -2.10 7.81
N LEU A 89 16.55 -2.62 8.25
CA LEU A 89 15.40 -1.81 8.64
C LEU A 89 15.84 -0.72 9.63
N ILE A 90 16.05 0.50 9.14
CA ILE A 90 16.50 1.64 9.96
C ILE A 90 15.31 2.23 10.74
N THR A 91 14.10 2.00 10.22
CA THR A 91 12.82 2.29 10.85
C THR A 91 12.10 0.98 11.19
N PRO A 92 11.47 0.86 12.38
CA PRO A 92 10.60 -0.26 12.70
C PRO A 92 9.55 -0.46 11.61
N ALA A 93 9.10 -1.70 11.41
CA ALA A 93 7.93 -1.95 10.58
C ALA A 93 6.78 -1.13 11.15
N HIS A 94 6.43 -0.07 10.42
CA HIS A 94 5.36 0.84 10.81
C HIS A 94 4.04 0.13 10.67
#